data_AF-A0A7J2WT66-F1
#
_entry.id   AF-A0A7J2WT66-F1
#
_cell.length_a   1.000
_cell.length_b   1.000
_cell.length_c   1.000
_cell.angle_alpha   90.00
_cell.angle_beta   90.00
_cell.angle_gamma   90.00
#
_symmetry.space_group_name_H-M   'P 1'
#
loop_
_entity.id
_entity.type
_entity.pdbx_description
1 polymer ?
#
loop_
_entity_poly.entity_id
_entity_poly.type
_entity_poly.pdbx_seq_one_letter_code
_entity_poly.pdbx_strand_id
1 'polypeptide(L)'
;MDDRIIRDLSDIIRKVKAGEEVDKSKIEGIKKSISEVEDPILRKHLLTLVEEIDQSHEEGDILSKLILHESSEITKMRSAILEFIYEEPFEGLDLKQTLEFWRRLLESLERKR
;
A
#
# COMPACT_ATOMS: atom_id res chain seq x y z
N MET A 1 12.51 8.19 -3.19
CA MET A 1 11.18 7.64 -3.51
C MET A 1 10.16 8.76 -3.38
N ASP A 2 9.25 8.85 -4.34
CA ASP A 2 8.34 9.98 -4.46
C ASP A 2 7.19 9.95 -3.44
N ASP A 3 7.05 11.01 -2.66
CA ASP A 3 5.99 11.19 -1.67
C ASP A 3 4.59 11.29 -2.29
N ARG A 4 4.52 11.51 -3.62
CA ARG A 4 3.26 11.55 -4.38
C ARG A 4 2.52 10.22 -4.28
N ILE A 5 3.20 9.08 -4.46
CA ILE A 5 2.56 7.75 -4.42
C ILE A 5 1.93 7.50 -3.04
N ILE A 6 2.64 7.85 -1.96
CA ILE A 6 2.13 7.70 -0.59
C ILE A 6 0.87 8.55 -0.38
N ARG A 7 0.90 9.80 -0.83
CA ARG A 7 -0.22 10.75 -0.68
C ARG A 7 -1.44 10.28 -1.45
N ASP A 8 -1.25 9.96 -2.72
CA ASP A 8 -2.34 9.59 -3.61
C ASP A 8 -2.99 8.27 -3.16
N LEU A 9 -2.19 7.27 -2.78
CA LEU A 9 -2.72 6.02 -2.20
C LEU A 9 -3.42 6.25 -0.86
N SER A 10 -2.86 7.08 0.03
CA SER A 10 -3.52 7.39 1.30
C SER A 10 -4.90 8.03 1.08
N ASP A 11 -5.01 8.94 0.13
CA ASP A 11 -6.26 9.62 -0.18
C ASP A 11 -7.28 8.65 -0.80
N ILE A 12 -6.83 7.75 -1.68
CA ILE A 12 -7.70 6.71 -2.26
C ILE A 12 -8.17 5.72 -1.19
N ILE A 13 -7.27 5.16 -0.37
CA ILE A 13 -7.63 4.20 0.68
C ILE A 13 -8.65 4.81 1.65
N ARG A 14 -8.50 6.09 2.00
CA ARG A 14 -9.48 6.78 2.85
C ARG A 14 -10.85 6.93 2.19
N LYS A 15 -10.88 7.21 0.89
CA LYS A 15 -12.13 7.26 0.11
C LYS A 15 -12.82 5.90 0.10
N VAL A 16 -12.08 4.84 -0.21
CA VAL A 16 -12.61 3.46 -0.17
C VAL A 16 -13.14 3.14 1.23
N LYS A 17 -12.37 3.45 2.29
CA LYS A 17 -12.81 3.25 3.69
C LYS A 17 -14.08 4.02 4.06
N ALA A 18 -14.32 5.18 3.44
CA ALA A 18 -15.52 5.99 3.65
C ALA A 18 -16.71 5.53 2.77
N GLY A 19 -16.54 4.50 1.94
CA GLY A 19 -17.53 4.07 0.95
C GLY A 19 -17.69 5.07 -0.21
N GLU A 20 -16.70 5.93 -0.44
CA GLU A 20 -16.70 6.89 -1.56
C GLU A 20 -16.20 6.23 -2.84
N GLU A 21 -16.80 6.62 -3.98
CA GLU A 21 -16.31 6.22 -5.29
C GLU A 21 -14.91 6.82 -5.57
N VAL A 22 -14.01 5.97 -6.08
CA VAL A 22 -12.67 6.37 -6.49
C VAL A 22 -12.67 6.62 -7.99
N ASP A 23 -12.25 7.82 -8.38
CA ASP A 23 -12.12 8.20 -9.80
C ASP A 23 -11.05 7.33 -10.50
N LYS A 24 -11.48 6.63 -11.55
CA LYS A 24 -10.61 5.76 -12.36
C LYS A 24 -9.41 6.48 -12.98
N SER A 25 -9.53 7.79 -13.28
CA SER A 25 -8.41 8.57 -13.78
C SER A 25 -7.28 8.71 -12.76
N LYS A 26 -7.61 8.72 -11.46
CA LYS A 26 -6.62 8.74 -10.36
C LYS A 26 -5.93 7.39 -10.20
N ILE A 27 -6.68 6.30 -10.34
CA ILE A 27 -6.15 4.92 -10.32
C ILE A 27 -5.11 4.75 -11.43
N GLU A 28 -5.44 5.13 -12.66
CA GLU A 28 -4.51 5.06 -13.80
C GLU A 28 -3.28 5.96 -13.63
N GLY A 29 -3.46 7.17 -13.07
CA GLY A 29 -2.35 8.07 -12.75
C GLY A 29 -1.35 7.46 -11.75
N ILE A 30 -1.86 6.76 -10.73
CA ILE A 30 -1.02 6.05 -9.76
C ILE A 30 -0.35 4.82 -10.41
N LYS A 31 -1.05 4.01 -11.21
CA LYS A 31 -0.44 2.85 -11.90
C LYS A 31 0.80 3.26 -12.70
N LYS A 32 0.71 4.39 -13.42
CA LYS A 32 1.85 4.97 -14.15
C LYS A 32 3.01 5.31 -13.21
N SER A 33 2.73 5.97 -12.09
CA SER A 33 3.75 6.35 -11.10
C SER A 33 4.41 5.13 -10.44
N ILE A 34 3.64 4.05 -10.21
CA ILE A 34 4.16 2.80 -9.65
C ILE A 34 5.11 2.10 -10.64
N SER A 35 4.84 2.18 -11.95
CA SER A 35 5.69 1.53 -12.96
C SER A 35 7.14 2.03 -12.95
N GLU A 36 7.38 3.23 -12.42
CA GLU A 36 8.69 3.88 -12.26
C GLU A 36 9.42 3.48 -10.96
N VAL A 37 8.79 2.69 -10.07
CA VAL A 37 9.38 2.26 -8.79
C VAL A 37 10.47 1.22 -9.03
N GLU A 38 11.73 1.57 -8.77
CA GLU A 38 12.88 0.69 -9.00
C GLU A 38 12.80 -0.64 -8.22
N ASP A 39 12.39 -0.58 -6.95
CA ASP A 39 12.21 -1.76 -6.10
C ASP A 39 11.12 -2.69 -6.66
N PRO A 40 11.47 -3.90 -7.16
CA PRO A 40 10.53 -4.79 -7.82
C PRO A 40 9.49 -5.38 -6.84
N ILE A 41 9.86 -5.54 -5.56
CA ILE A 41 8.95 -6.05 -4.52
C ILE A 41 7.91 -4.99 -4.22
N LEU A 42 8.36 -3.78 -3.93
CA LEU A 42 7.47 -2.66 -3.67
C LEU A 42 6.53 -2.43 -4.86
N ARG A 43 7.08 -2.44 -6.09
CA ARG A 43 6.29 -2.28 -7.31
C ARG A 43 5.19 -3.34 -7.43
N LYS A 44 5.52 -4.62 -7.20
CA LYS A 44 4.55 -5.72 -7.25
C LYS A 44 3.41 -5.48 -6.26
N HIS A 45 3.72 -5.20 -4.99
CA HIS A 45 2.69 -4.98 -3.98
C HIS A 45 1.82 -3.76 -4.25
N LEU A 46 2.42 -2.67 -4.76
CA LEU A 46 1.67 -1.47 -5.12
C LEU A 46 0.73 -1.70 -6.31
N LEU A 47 1.16 -2.46 -7.32
CA LEU A 47 0.29 -2.83 -8.43
C LEU A 47 -0.88 -3.70 -7.95
N THR A 48 -0.62 -4.70 -7.10
CA THR A 48 -1.67 -5.54 -6.51
C THR A 48 -2.68 -4.69 -5.71
N LEU A 49 -2.21 -3.79 -4.84
CA LEU A 49 -3.10 -2.90 -4.09
C LEU A 49 -3.98 -2.05 -5.01
N VAL A 50 -3.42 -1.51 -6.10
CA VAL A 50 -4.18 -0.68 -7.03
C VAL A 50 -5.17 -1.49 -7.84
N GLU A 51 -4.86 -2.74 -8.18
CA GLU A 51 -5.81 -3.67 -8.80
C GLU A 51 -6.98 -4.02 -7.87
N GLU A 52 -6.70 -4.27 -6.58
CA GLU A 52 -7.72 -4.52 -5.56
C GLU A 52 -8.68 -3.31 -5.43
N ILE A 53 -8.13 -2.09 -5.46
CA ILE A 53 -8.90 -0.84 -5.46
C ILE A 53 -9.77 -0.72 -6.73
N ASP A 54 -9.18 -0.96 -7.91
CA ASP A 54 -9.85 -0.82 -9.22
C ASP A 54 -11.01 -1.81 -9.39
N GLN A 55 -10.84 -3.02 -8.85
CA GLN A 55 -11.87 -4.07 -8.87
C GLN A 55 -12.94 -3.88 -7.78
N SER A 56 -12.81 -2.87 -6.92
CA SER A 56 -13.64 -2.72 -5.71
C SER A 56 -13.65 -3.99 -4.85
N HIS A 57 -12.55 -4.75 -4.86
CA HIS A 57 -12.38 -5.95 -4.06
C HIS A 57 -11.98 -5.55 -2.65
N GLU A 58 -12.97 -5.25 -1.81
CA GLU A 58 -12.77 -5.01 -0.38
C GLU A 58 -12.21 -6.25 0.36
N GLU A 59 -12.25 -7.43 -0.27
CA GLU A 59 -11.65 -8.69 0.21
C GLU A 59 -10.19 -8.91 -0.28
N GLY A 60 -9.57 -7.92 -0.94
CA GLY A 60 -8.16 -7.98 -1.32
C GLY A 60 -7.24 -8.11 -0.11
N ASP A 61 -6.12 -8.84 -0.23
CA ASP A 61 -5.26 -9.16 0.92
C ASP A 61 -4.53 -7.92 1.46
N ILE A 62 -4.19 -6.96 0.60
CA ILE A 62 -3.48 -5.75 1.01
C ILE A 62 -4.47 -4.65 1.40
N LEU A 63 -5.49 -4.42 0.57
CA LEU A 63 -6.50 -3.38 0.78
C LEU A 63 -7.33 -3.62 2.05
N SER A 64 -7.80 -4.86 2.28
CA SER A 64 -8.56 -5.20 3.48
C SER A 64 -7.76 -4.94 4.76
N LYS A 65 -6.48 -5.35 4.79
CA LYS A 65 -5.54 -5.10 5.90
C LYS A 65 -5.34 -3.59 6.15
N LEU A 66 -5.27 -2.80 5.09
CA LEU A 66 -5.11 -1.34 5.18
C LEU A 66 -6.39 -0.62 5.65
N ILE A 67 -7.58 -1.10 5.27
CA ILE A 67 -8.87 -0.51 5.67
C ILE A 67 -9.24 -0.85 7.12
N LEU A 68 -9.12 -2.14 7.47
CA LEU A 68 -9.39 -2.69 8.81
C LEU A 68 -8.44 -2.15 9.89
N HIS A 69 -7.42 -1.43 9.45
CA HIS A 69 -6.42 -0.82 10.29
C HIS A 69 -7.00 0.11 11.37
N GLU A 70 -6.97 -0.35 12.63
CA GLU A 70 -7.03 0.45 13.85
C GLU A 70 -5.67 0.45 14.54
N SER A 71 -5.32 1.53 15.25
CA SER A 71 -3.96 1.86 15.73
C SER A 71 -3.19 0.79 16.55
N SER A 72 -3.84 -0.28 17.02
CA SER A 72 -3.17 -1.43 17.66
C SER A 72 -2.63 -2.47 16.67
N GLU A 73 -3.05 -2.40 15.41
CA GLU A 73 -2.73 -3.33 14.34
C GLU A 73 -1.47 -2.94 13.56
N ILE A 74 -0.88 -1.74 13.74
CA ILE A 74 0.40 -1.37 13.09
C ILE A 74 1.51 -2.33 13.45
N THR A 75 1.60 -2.70 14.73
CA THR A 75 2.62 -3.65 15.17
C THR A 75 2.40 -5.02 14.52
N LYS A 76 1.14 -5.43 14.33
CA LYS A 76 0.79 -6.69 13.65
C LYS A 76 0.98 -6.61 12.14
N MET A 77 0.67 -5.49 11.50
CA MET A 77 0.81 -5.28 10.05
C MET A 77 2.28 -5.11 9.67
N ARG A 78 3.07 -4.46 10.54
CA ARG A 78 4.53 -4.50 10.45
C ARG A 78 5.05 -5.93 10.56
N SER A 79 4.55 -6.72 11.52
CA SER A 79 4.89 -8.15 11.60
C SER A 79 4.42 -8.94 10.37
N ALA A 80 3.24 -8.67 9.82
CA ALA A 80 2.69 -9.37 8.65
C ALA A 80 3.43 -8.98 7.35
N ILE A 81 3.84 -7.72 7.20
CA ILE A 81 4.72 -7.28 6.10
C ILE A 81 6.09 -7.95 6.22
N LEU A 82 6.59 -8.12 7.45
CA LEU A 82 7.81 -8.89 7.70
C LEU A 82 7.59 -10.38 7.39
N GLU A 83 6.46 -10.99 7.75
CA GLU A 83 6.13 -12.39 7.41
C GLU A 83 6.04 -12.60 5.89
N PHE A 84 5.41 -11.69 5.15
CA PHE A 84 5.33 -11.71 3.67
C PHE A 84 6.72 -11.64 3.01
N ILE A 85 7.68 -10.99 3.67
CA ILE A 85 9.08 -10.91 3.24
C ILE A 85 9.83 -12.23 3.52
N TYR A 86 9.41 -13.01 4.53
CA TYR A 86 10.14 -14.20 5.00
C TYR A 86 9.73 -15.53 4.33
N GLU A 87 8.66 -15.57 3.52
CA GLU A 87 8.25 -16.80 2.81
C GLU A 87 9.02 -17.09 1.51
N GLU A 88 9.84 -16.16 1.02
CA GLU A 88 10.73 -16.39 -0.14
C GLU A 88 12.21 -16.12 0.25
N PRO A 89 13.17 -16.98 -0.18
CA PRO A 89 14.58 -16.80 0.12
C PRO A 89 15.16 -15.68 -0.75
N PHE A 90 15.06 -14.44 -0.29
CA PHE A 90 15.59 -13.27 -1.00
C PHE A 90 17.01 -12.93 -0.56
N GLU A 91 17.97 -13.75 -0.99
CA GLU A 91 19.38 -13.39 -0.88
C GLU A 91 19.67 -12.16 -1.77
N GLY A 92 19.83 -10.98 -1.14
CA GLY A 92 20.47 -9.81 -1.77
C GLY A 92 19.60 -8.59 -2.09
N LEU A 93 18.32 -8.53 -1.69
CA LEU A 93 17.48 -7.33 -1.88
C LEU A 93 17.49 -6.42 -0.65
N ASP A 94 17.86 -5.14 -0.85
CA ASP A 94 17.77 -4.10 0.18
C ASP A 94 16.29 -3.70 0.40
N LEU A 95 15.61 -4.41 1.29
CA LEU A 95 14.20 -4.19 1.65
C LEU A 95 13.93 -2.86 2.36
N LYS A 96 14.96 -2.05 2.60
CA LYS A 96 14.84 -0.76 3.29
C LYS A 96 13.85 0.16 2.58
N GLN A 97 13.79 0.15 1.24
CA GLN A 97 12.86 0.98 0.49
C GLN A 97 11.41 0.49 0.64
N THR A 98 11.16 -0.80 0.47
CA THR A 98 9.84 -1.42 0.69
C THR A 98 9.32 -1.14 2.11
N LEU A 99 10.14 -1.40 3.14
CA LEU A 99 9.76 -1.19 4.54
C LEU A 99 9.50 0.28 4.86
N GLU A 100 10.36 1.18 4.37
CA GLU A 100 10.21 2.62 4.57
C GLU A 100 8.95 3.16 3.87
N PHE A 101 8.61 2.64 2.69
CA PHE A 101 7.36 2.99 2.02
C PHE A 101 6.15 2.64 2.90
N TRP A 102 6.06 1.38 3.35
CA TRP A 102 4.91 0.92 4.12
C TRP A 102 4.79 1.66 5.45
N ARG A 103 5.91 1.90 6.14
CA ARG A 103 5.94 2.72 7.35
C ARG A 103 5.32 4.10 7.10
N ARG A 104 5.75 4.79 6.05
CA ARG A 104 5.28 6.14 5.73
C ARG A 104 3.82 6.17 5.26
N LEU A 105 3.37 5.16 4.54
CA LEU A 105 1.97 5.02 4.16
C LEU A 105 1.08 4.85 5.39
N LEU A 106 1.46 3.95 6.30
CA LEU A 106 0.76 3.75 7.57
C LEU A 106 0.68 5.02 8.42
N GLU A 107 1.82 5.71 8.62
CA GLU A 107 1.85 6.98 9.35
C GLU A 107 0.93 8.05 8.70
N SER A 108 0.88 8.09 7.37
CA SER A 108 -0.01 9.00 6.64
C SER A 108 -1.48 8.67 6.92
N LEU A 109 -1.86 7.39 6.92
CA LEU A 109 -3.23 6.96 7.21
C LEU A 109 -3.66 7.31 8.65
N GLU A 110 -2.75 7.33 9.62
CA GLU A 110 -3.04 7.69 11.02
C GLU A 110 -3.23 9.20 11.28
N ARG A 111 -2.45 10.06 10.63
CA ARG A 111 -2.32 11.50 10.97
C ARG A 111 -3.59 12.38 10.81
N LYS A 112 -4.75 11.81 10.45
CA LYS A 112 -6.01 12.55 10.28
C LYS A 112 -7.14 12.11 11.24
N ARG A 113 -6.83 11.38 12.31
CA ARG A 113 -7.73 11.26 13.47
C ARG A 113 -7.71 12.53 14.32
#